data_AF-A0A7H8S5R0-F1
#
_entry.id   AF-A0A7H8S5R0-F1
#
_cell.length_a   1.000
_cell.length_b   1.000
_cell.length_c   1.000
_cell.angle_alpha   90.00
_cell.angle_beta   90.00
_cell.angle_gamma   90.00
#
_symmetry.space_group_name_H-M   'P 1'
#
loop_
_entity.id
_entity.type
_entity.pdbx_description
1 polymer ?
#
loop_
_entity_poly.entity_id
_entity_poly.type
_entity_poly.pdbx_seq_one_letter_code
_entity_poly.pdbx_strand_id
1 'polypeptide(L)'
;MTSLRQLRDQKVTVLGGMAHTENKISSLEDKISRLRQASSQLATNISELETIKGSITGLTIDAGRWKGEEESEFEEHYSSYEESVKSYVSKTEDAKDAMDQDIKRYEADKATYTTGLNNLENTLDSLERQISQAAERE
;
A
#
# COMPACT_ATOMS: atom_id res chain seq x y z
N MET A 1 38.59 14.63 24.94
CA MET A 1 37.44 14.39 25.84
C MET A 1 36.25 15.11 25.24
N THR A 2 35.13 14.42 25.05
CA THR A 2 33.87 15.04 24.62
C THR A 2 33.32 15.85 25.80
N SER A 3 32.97 17.12 25.60
CA SER A 3 32.45 17.95 26.68
C SER A 3 30.99 17.62 26.99
N LEU A 4 30.53 17.92 28.21
CA LEU A 4 29.13 17.75 28.60
C LEU A 4 28.17 18.47 27.64
N ARG A 5 28.58 19.65 27.15
CA ARG A 5 27.85 20.40 26.12
C ARG A 5 27.74 19.62 24.81
N GLN A 6 28.85 19.06 24.31
CA GLN A 6 28.83 18.25 23.08
C GLN A 6 27.92 17.03 23.21
N LEU A 7 27.92 16.35 24.36
CA LEU A 7 27.03 15.21 24.60
C LEU A 7 25.55 15.62 24.60
N ARG A 8 25.22 16.77 25.21
CA ARG A 8 23.86 17.33 25.17
C ARG A 8 23.42 17.72 23.76
N ASP A 9 24.30 18.33 22.98
CA ASP A 9 24.02 18.69 21.57
C ASP A 9 23.79 17.43 20.71
N GLN A 10 24.55 16.36 20.95
CA GLN A 10 24.33 15.06 20.31
C GLN A 10 22.97 14.46 20.70
N LYS A 11 22.59 14.51 21.99
CA LYS A 11 21.28 14.04 22.45
C LYS A 11 20.12 14.76 21.75
N VAL A 12 20.19 16.08 21.61
CA VAL A 12 19.17 16.86 20.88
C VAL A 12 19.06 16.40 19.43
N THR A 13 20.20 16.13 18.78
CA THR A 13 20.24 15.64 17.39
C THR A 13 19.58 14.26 17.27
N VAL A 14 19.89 13.33 18.19
CA VAL A 14 19.30 11.99 18.21
C VAL A 14 17.78 12.05 18.42
N LEU A 15 17.31 12.86 19.39
CA LEU A 15 15.87 13.06 19.61
C LEU A 15 15.15 13.61 18.38
N GLY A 16 15.78 14.56 17.67
CA GLY A 16 15.27 15.06 16.40
C GLY A 16 15.17 13.96 15.32
N GLY A 17 16.18 13.09 15.24
CA GLY A 17 16.18 11.93 14.35
C GLY A 17 15.09 10.91 14.69
N MET A 18 14.85 10.65 15.99
CA MET A 18 13.78 9.76 16.45
C MET A 18 12.41 10.30 16.05
N ALA A 19 12.12 11.56 16.38
CA ALA A 19 10.85 12.19 16.00
C ALA A 19 10.63 12.21 14.48
N HIS A 20 11.68 12.45 13.68
CA HIS A 20 11.58 12.35 12.23
C HIS A 20 11.23 10.93 11.77
N THR A 21 11.89 9.92 12.35
CA THR A 21 11.70 8.51 12.01
C THR A 21 10.30 8.02 12.38
N GLU A 22 9.79 8.38 13.54
CA GLU A 22 8.42 8.08 13.98
C GLU A 22 7.38 8.66 13.02
N ASN A 23 7.56 9.91 12.57
CA ASN A 23 6.69 10.53 11.57
C ASN A 23 6.72 9.78 10.22
N LYS A 24 7.89 9.26 9.80
CA LYS A 24 8.00 8.44 8.58
C LYS A 24 7.27 7.11 8.74
N ILE A 25 7.41 6.45 9.88
CA ILE A 25 6.70 5.21 10.20
C ILE A 25 5.19 5.44 10.12
N SER A 26 4.67 6.45 10.82
CA SER A 26 3.23 6.77 10.82
C SER A 26 2.72 7.08 9.40
N SER A 27 3.45 7.88 8.62
CA SER A 27 3.06 8.18 7.23
C SER A 27 3.02 6.94 6.33
N LEU A 28 3.95 5.98 6.54
CA LEU A 28 3.93 4.71 5.82
C LEU A 28 2.76 3.82 6.25
N GLU A 29 2.42 3.79 7.54
CA GLU A 29 1.27 3.05 8.05
C GLU A 29 -0.05 3.54 7.47
N ASP A 30 -0.23 4.86 7.38
CA ASP A 30 -1.41 5.45 6.73
C ASP A 30 -1.51 5.06 5.25
N LYS A 31 -0.37 5.09 4.53
CA LYS A 31 -0.32 4.68 3.11
C LYS A 31 -0.65 3.21 2.94
N ILE A 32 -0.06 2.33 3.76
CA ILE A 32 -0.33 0.89 3.74
C ILE A 32 -1.81 0.63 4.02
N SER A 33 -2.40 1.30 5.01
CA SER A 33 -3.82 1.16 5.36
C SER A 33 -4.72 1.53 4.19
N ARG A 34 -4.48 2.69 3.57
CA ARG A 34 -5.24 3.16 2.39
C ARG A 34 -5.10 2.23 1.19
N LEU A 35 -3.90 1.72 0.92
CA LEU A 35 -3.67 0.77 -0.17
C LEU A 35 -4.37 -0.57 0.08
N ARG A 36 -4.34 -1.08 1.32
CA ARG A 36 -5.07 -2.30 1.69
C ARG A 36 -6.57 -2.15 1.51
N GLN A 37 -7.12 -1.00 1.91
CA GLN A 37 -8.54 -0.69 1.70
C GLN A 37 -8.89 -0.65 0.19
N ALA A 38 -8.07 0.05 -0.60
CA ALA A 38 -8.27 0.14 -2.05
C ALA A 38 -8.14 -1.23 -2.74
N SER A 39 -7.12 -2.02 -2.40
CA SER A 39 -6.91 -3.39 -2.92
C SER A 39 -8.10 -4.30 -2.58
N SER A 40 -8.62 -4.21 -1.35
CA SER A 40 -9.83 -4.96 -0.96
C SER A 40 -11.07 -4.53 -1.75
N GLN A 41 -11.24 -3.24 -2.02
CA GLN A 41 -12.37 -2.75 -2.80
C GLN A 41 -12.28 -3.16 -4.27
N LEU A 42 -11.07 -3.15 -4.85
CA LEU A 42 -10.84 -3.68 -6.19
C LEU A 42 -11.17 -5.18 -6.28
N ALA A 43 -10.79 -5.97 -5.27
CA ALA A 43 -11.14 -7.39 -5.22
C ALA A 43 -12.66 -7.62 -5.22
N THR A 44 -13.43 -6.82 -4.47
CA THR A 44 -14.90 -6.86 -4.51
C THR A 44 -15.43 -6.52 -5.91
N ASN A 45 -14.95 -5.43 -6.51
CA ASN A 45 -15.39 -5.00 -7.84
C ASN A 45 -15.09 -6.06 -8.91
N ILE A 46 -13.94 -6.73 -8.85
CA ILE A 46 -13.58 -7.84 -9.75
C ILE A 46 -14.61 -8.97 -9.61
N SER A 47 -14.92 -9.39 -8.37
CA SER A 47 -15.88 -10.47 -8.12
C SER A 47 -17.30 -10.14 -8.60
N GLU A 48 -17.74 -8.89 -8.41
CA GLU A 48 -19.04 -8.42 -8.92
C GLU A 48 -19.08 -8.45 -10.46
N LEU A 49 -18.00 -8.03 -11.12
CA LEU A 49 -17.90 -8.06 -12.58
C LEU A 49 -17.88 -9.48 -13.15
N GLU A 50 -17.17 -10.40 -12.51
CA GLU A 50 -17.19 -11.81 -12.88
C GLU A 50 -18.61 -12.40 -12.75
N THR A 51 -19.35 -12.00 -11.71
CA THR A 51 -20.74 -12.41 -11.50
C THR A 51 -21.67 -11.86 -12.60
N ILE A 52 -21.51 -10.58 -12.95
CA ILE A 52 -22.27 -9.94 -14.04
C ILE A 52 -21.96 -10.62 -15.38
N LYS A 53 -20.67 -10.88 -15.66
CA LYS A 53 -20.22 -11.61 -16.85
C LYS A 53 -20.86 -13.02 -16.91
N GLY A 54 -20.87 -13.73 -15.78
CA GLY A 54 -21.52 -15.05 -15.67
C GLY A 54 -23.03 -15.00 -15.96
N SER A 55 -23.71 -13.96 -15.48
CA SER A 55 -25.15 -13.77 -15.72
C SER A 55 -25.46 -13.50 -17.20
N ILE A 56 -24.61 -12.71 -17.86
CA ILE A 56 -24.76 -12.35 -19.27
C ILE A 56 -24.42 -13.51 -20.21
N THR A 57 -23.37 -14.27 -19.91
CA THR A 57 -23.03 -15.50 -20.65
C THR A 57 -24.06 -16.61 -20.48
N GLY A 58 -24.83 -16.59 -19.38
CA GLY A 58 -25.94 -17.51 -19.15
C GLY A 58 -27.23 -17.17 -19.92
N LEU A 59 -27.33 -15.98 -20.54
CA LEU A 59 -28.49 -15.62 -21.34
C LEU A 59 -28.51 -16.46 -22.62
N THR A 60 -29.47 -17.37 -22.71
CA THR A 60 -29.69 -18.17 -23.92
C THR A 60 -30.73 -17.48 -24.78
N ILE A 61 -30.36 -17.16 -26.01
CA ILE A 61 -31.26 -16.59 -27.01
C ILE A 61 -31.91 -17.72 -27.80
N ASP A 62 -33.22 -17.69 -27.93
CA ASP A 62 -33.97 -18.61 -28.78
C ASP A 62 -33.77 -18.24 -30.26
N ALA A 63 -32.77 -18.86 -30.89
CA ALA A 63 -32.40 -18.69 -32.29
C ALA A 63 -33.55 -19.03 -33.28
N GLY A 64 -34.63 -19.67 -32.82
CA GLY A 64 -35.82 -19.93 -33.64
C GLY A 64 -36.71 -18.69 -33.82
N ARG A 65 -36.60 -17.69 -32.94
CA ARG A 65 -37.42 -16.47 -32.94
C ARG A 65 -36.63 -15.20 -33.25
N TRP A 66 -35.30 -15.25 -33.11
CA TRP A 66 -34.40 -14.13 -33.29
C TRP A 66 -33.44 -14.44 -34.44
N LYS A 67 -33.65 -13.82 -35.61
CA LYS A 67 -32.80 -13.96 -36.79
C LYS A 67 -32.79 -12.68 -37.60
N GLY A 68 -31.69 -12.41 -38.29
CA GLY A 68 -31.58 -11.29 -39.24
C GLY A 68 -30.70 -10.17 -38.71
N GLU A 69 -31.10 -8.92 -38.98
CA GLU A 69 -30.31 -7.72 -38.67
C GLU A 69 -30.16 -7.54 -37.15
N GLU A 70 -31.23 -7.82 -36.38
CA GLU A 70 -31.25 -7.72 -34.92
C GLU A 70 -30.36 -8.77 -34.22
N GLU A 71 -30.19 -9.96 -34.83
CA GLU A 71 -29.26 -10.99 -34.35
C GLU A 71 -27.81 -10.53 -34.56
N SER A 72 -27.51 -9.99 -35.74
CA SER A 72 -26.19 -9.49 -36.09
C SER A 72 -25.78 -8.28 -35.24
N GLU A 73 -26.70 -7.33 -35.03
CA GLU A 73 -26.47 -6.18 -34.14
C GLU A 73 -26.23 -6.64 -32.68
N PHE A 74 -27.01 -7.61 -32.19
CA PHE A 74 -26.79 -8.13 -30.85
C PHE A 74 -25.41 -8.79 -30.71
N GLU A 75 -25.02 -9.64 -31.65
CA GLU A 75 -23.71 -10.32 -31.61
C GLU A 75 -22.55 -9.31 -31.62
N GLU A 76 -22.63 -8.27 -32.45
CA GLU A 76 -21.62 -7.19 -32.49
C GLU A 76 -21.54 -6.44 -31.16
N HIS A 77 -22.69 -6.03 -30.61
CA HIS A 77 -22.75 -5.35 -29.32
C HIS A 77 -22.27 -6.24 -28.17
N TYR A 78 -22.61 -7.53 -28.21
CA TYR A 78 -22.21 -8.51 -27.21
C TYR A 78 -20.70 -8.74 -27.23
N SER A 79 -20.10 -8.90 -28.42
CA SER A 79 -18.65 -9.05 -28.57
C SER A 79 -17.90 -7.82 -28.04
N SER A 80 -18.37 -6.62 -28.37
CA SER A 80 -17.79 -5.37 -27.89
C SER A 80 -17.89 -5.22 -26.36
N TYR A 81 -19.03 -5.64 -25.79
CA TYR A 81 -19.22 -5.71 -24.34
C TYR A 81 -18.25 -6.70 -23.69
N GLU A 82 -18.10 -7.91 -24.23
CA GLU A 82 -17.21 -8.94 -23.69
C GLU A 82 -15.75 -8.47 -23.68
N GLU A 83 -15.27 -7.87 -24.79
CA GLU A 83 -13.94 -7.29 -24.88
C GLU A 83 -13.72 -6.17 -23.85
N SER A 84 -14.72 -5.29 -23.69
CA SER A 84 -14.67 -4.19 -22.73
C SER A 84 -14.59 -4.70 -21.29
N VAL A 85 -15.40 -5.71 -20.93
CA VAL A 85 -15.35 -6.34 -19.61
C VAL A 85 -14.00 -7.01 -19.37
N LYS A 86 -13.50 -7.78 -20.34
CA LYS A 86 -12.19 -8.43 -20.24
C LYS A 86 -11.06 -7.42 -20.04
N SER A 87 -11.09 -6.31 -20.79
CA SER A 87 -10.13 -5.21 -20.65
C SER A 87 -10.22 -4.55 -19.27
N TYR A 88 -11.42 -4.30 -18.77
CA TYR A 88 -11.63 -3.71 -17.45
C TYR A 88 -11.14 -4.63 -16.33
N VAL A 89 -11.48 -5.92 -16.37
CA VAL A 89 -11.02 -6.92 -15.38
C VAL A 89 -9.49 -6.96 -15.35
N SER A 90 -8.84 -7.12 -16.50
CA SER A 90 -7.38 -7.16 -16.60
C SER A 90 -6.71 -5.89 -16.04
N LYS A 91 -7.22 -4.69 -16.36
CA LYS A 91 -6.68 -3.44 -15.80
C LYS A 91 -6.87 -3.34 -14.29
N THR A 92 -7.96 -3.91 -13.79
CA THR A 92 -8.28 -3.89 -12.35
C THR A 92 -7.40 -4.87 -11.58
N GLU A 93 -7.12 -6.04 -12.16
CA GLU A 93 -6.13 -7.01 -11.66
C GLU A 93 -4.73 -6.40 -11.64
N ASP A 94 -4.29 -5.80 -12.76
CA ASP A 94 -2.99 -5.12 -12.85
C ASP A 94 -2.84 -4.02 -11.79
N ALA A 95 -3.88 -3.21 -11.59
CA ALA A 95 -3.90 -2.16 -10.57
C ALA A 95 -3.82 -2.75 -9.15
N LYS A 96 -4.53 -3.85 -8.89
CA LYS A 96 -4.49 -4.55 -7.60
C LYS A 96 -3.09 -5.11 -7.34
N ASP A 97 -2.48 -5.75 -8.32
CA ASP A 97 -1.12 -6.30 -8.20
C ASP A 97 -0.09 -5.21 -7.95
N ALA A 98 -0.20 -4.06 -8.62
CA ALA A 98 0.64 -2.89 -8.35
C ALA A 98 0.47 -2.37 -6.91
N MET A 99 -0.77 -2.29 -6.40
CA MET A 99 -1.03 -1.90 -5.01
C MET A 99 -0.45 -2.91 -4.02
N ASP A 100 -0.56 -4.21 -4.27
CA ASP A 100 -0.03 -5.26 -3.41
C ASP A 100 1.51 -5.25 -3.38
N GLN A 101 2.16 -4.92 -4.51
CA GLN A 101 3.61 -4.69 -4.56
C GLN A 101 4.02 -3.44 -3.76
N ASP A 102 3.26 -2.36 -3.88
CA ASP A 102 3.51 -1.12 -3.12
C ASP A 102 3.36 -1.33 -1.61
N ILE A 103 2.35 -2.11 -1.19
CA ILE A 103 2.17 -2.50 0.22
C ILE A 103 3.42 -3.21 0.73
N LYS A 104 3.91 -4.22 0.01
CA LYS A 104 5.12 -4.98 0.41
C LYS A 104 6.34 -4.07 0.51
N ARG A 105 6.52 -3.15 -0.45
CA ARG A 105 7.61 -2.18 -0.44
C ARG A 105 7.53 -1.27 0.79
N TYR A 106 6.36 -0.70 1.07
CA TYR A 106 6.18 0.19 2.22
C TYR A 106 6.31 -0.53 3.56
N GLU A 107 5.92 -1.82 3.64
CA GLU A 107 6.19 -2.64 4.81
C GLU A 107 7.68 -2.86 5.05
N ALA A 108 8.45 -3.11 3.99
CA ALA A 108 9.91 -3.23 4.08
C ALA A 108 10.59 -1.91 4.49
N ASP A 109 10.14 -0.78 3.91
CA ASP A 109 10.61 0.54 4.30
C ASP A 109 10.30 0.81 5.77
N LYS A 110 9.08 0.48 6.23
CA LYS A 110 8.68 0.62 7.62
C LYS A 110 9.59 -0.17 8.55
N ALA A 111 9.86 -1.45 8.23
CA ALA A 111 10.77 -2.28 9.02
C ALA A 111 12.19 -1.70 9.10
N THR A 112 12.66 -1.08 8.02
CA THR A 112 13.95 -0.37 7.98
C THR A 112 13.95 0.84 8.92
N TYR A 113 12.91 1.69 8.87
CA TYR A 113 12.78 2.82 9.78
C TYR A 113 12.65 2.38 11.24
N THR A 114 11.90 1.32 11.54
CA THR A 114 11.80 0.75 12.89
C THR A 114 13.16 0.28 13.41
N THR A 115 13.95 -0.38 12.56
CA THR A 115 15.32 -0.77 12.93
C THR A 115 16.20 0.44 13.20
N GLY A 116 16.08 1.49 12.36
CA GLY A 116 16.78 2.76 12.56
C GLY A 116 16.40 3.44 13.87
N LEU A 117 15.11 3.44 14.23
CA LEU A 117 14.61 3.99 15.49
C LEU A 117 15.21 3.26 16.69
N ASN A 118 15.21 1.93 16.69
CA ASN A 118 15.81 1.13 17.77
C ASN A 118 17.31 1.45 17.94
N ASN A 119 18.04 1.71 16.85
CA ASN A 119 19.44 2.12 16.92
C ASN A 119 19.62 3.53 17.52
N LEU A 120 18.71 4.45 17.21
CA LEU A 120 18.70 5.79 17.80
C LEU A 120 18.38 5.74 19.30
N GLU A 121 17.44 4.89 19.72
CA GLU A 121 17.13 4.64 21.14
C GLU A 121 18.36 4.11 21.90
N ASN A 122 19.03 3.09 21.37
CA ASN A 122 20.27 2.58 21.96
C ASN A 122 21.37 3.66 22.06
N THR A 123 21.44 4.55 21.05
CA THR A 123 22.38 5.67 21.03
C THR A 123 22.02 6.70 22.11
N LEU A 124 20.72 6.99 22.27
CA LEU A 124 20.22 7.88 23.31
C LEU A 124 20.58 7.35 24.70
N ASP A 125 20.34 6.07 24.99
CA ASP A 125 20.68 5.44 26.27
C ASP A 125 22.18 5.49 26.57
N SER A 126 23.02 5.37 25.54
CA SER A 126 24.48 5.53 25.67
C SER A 126 24.85 6.98 25.99
N LEU A 127 24.25 7.94 25.29
CA LEU A 127 24.48 9.38 25.53
C LEU A 127 24.02 9.79 26.92
N GLU A 128 22.88 9.31 27.39
CA GLU A 128 22.38 9.60 28.74
C GLU A 128 23.32 9.11 29.83
N ARG A 129 23.86 7.90 29.70
CA ARG A 129 24.89 7.39 30.62
C ARG A 129 26.16 8.23 30.59
N GLN A 130 26.63 8.64 29.42
CA GLN A 130 27.82 9.48 29.28
C GLN A 130 27.60 10.88 29.88
N ILE A 131 26.42 11.47 29.69
CA ILE A 131 26.04 12.76 30.27
C ILE A 131 26.02 12.67 31.79
N SER A 132 25.41 11.64 32.37
CA SER A 132 25.39 11.46 33.83
C SER A 132 26.80 11.34 34.40
N GLN A 133 27.65 10.50 33.80
CA GLN A 133 29.04 10.34 34.25
C GLN A 133 29.88 11.62 34.10
N ALA A 134 29.64 12.40 33.04
CA ALA A 134 30.34 13.67 32.84
C ALA A 134 29.87 14.75 33.83
N ALA A 135 28.57 14.78 34.14
CA ALA A 135 28.00 15.72 35.11
C ALA A 135 28.43 15.45 36.55
N GLU A 136 28.77 14.21 36.91
CA GLU A 136 29.33 13.85 38.22
C GLU A 136 30.80 14.25 38.39
N ARG A 137 31.49 14.59 37.30
CA ARG A 137 32.93 14.94 37.27
C ARG A 137 33.19 16.44 37.14
N GLU A 138 32.16 17.24 36.84
CA GLU A 138 32.18 18.72 36.93
C GLU A 138 31.82 19.17 38.34
#